data_AF-A0A1V6CWF5-F1
#
_entry.id   AF-A0A1V6CWF5-F1
#
_cell.length_a   1.000
_cell.length_b   1.000
_cell.length_c   1.000
_cell.angle_alpha   90.00
_cell.angle_beta   90.00
_cell.angle_gamma   90.00
#
_symmetry.space_group_name_H-M   'P 1'
#
loop_
_entity.id
_entity.type
_entity.pdbx_description
1 polymer ?
#
loop_
_entity_poly.entity_id
_entity_poly.type
_entity_poly.pdbx_seq_one_letter_code
_entity_poly.pdbx_strand_id
1 'polypeptide(L)'
;MAKNAANRKTTKKVAGKQKETSFPRVPLKKALRIPKAILDQNAGNACTRDEAATFCDCRVTGSFGVEIAAANKYGFLRTEDKKLEPSELAKQILRPKQPSDEIDGLRQAILKAPGISEVYSHYRGENLPDDQFLKNTAIDKYHISEDKYQEFRTVLLESLSDADMIEDHNGSKRLRDISDKSSGAAIDEKTIKKQSKAAGVTSSDTCFVMQPFASPLGDYYEKVYKPAIEKAGLKPVRADADIFATGKIIDQVWRGIKAAKILVAELTNRNPNVFYELGLAHALRKPVVLISSNEGDVPFDVRHIRVIYYDVMDPFWGQKLLDKVAENIVSAIERPEEAIFHTDEEA
;
A
#
# COMPACT_ATOMS: atom_id res chain seq x y z
N MET A 1 -59.44 -44.13 -24.40
CA MET A 1 -59.43 -43.15 -23.30
C MET A 1 -58.13 -43.30 -22.52
N ALA A 2 -57.15 -42.43 -22.74
CA ALA A 2 -55.89 -42.44 -21.99
C ALA A 2 -55.70 -41.06 -21.36
N LYS A 3 -55.79 -40.98 -20.03
CA LYS A 3 -55.48 -39.76 -19.25
C LYS A 3 -54.02 -39.84 -18.79
N ASN A 4 -53.17 -39.04 -19.42
CA ASN A 4 -51.80 -38.79 -18.97
C ASN A 4 -51.84 -37.89 -17.72
N ALA A 5 -51.35 -38.40 -16.59
CA ALA A 5 -51.11 -37.63 -15.38
C ALA A 5 -49.80 -36.83 -15.53
N ALA A 6 -49.92 -35.52 -15.71
CA ALA A 6 -48.78 -34.61 -15.73
C ALA A 6 -48.24 -34.40 -14.31
N ASN A 7 -47.07 -34.96 -14.05
CA ASN A 7 -46.34 -34.86 -12.79
C ASN A 7 -45.71 -33.46 -12.67
N ARG A 8 -46.31 -32.56 -11.87
CA ARG A 8 -45.73 -31.25 -11.52
C ARG A 8 -44.54 -31.47 -10.58
N LYS A 9 -43.32 -31.53 -11.14
CA LYS A 9 -42.07 -31.38 -10.37
C LYS A 9 -41.97 -29.96 -9.84
N THR A 10 -42.19 -29.81 -8.54
CA THR A 10 -41.81 -28.62 -7.76
C THR A 10 -40.29 -28.50 -7.74
N THR A 11 -39.75 -27.56 -8.51
CA THR A 11 -38.33 -27.19 -8.43
C THR A 11 -38.07 -26.50 -7.10
N LYS A 12 -37.53 -27.26 -6.14
CA LYS A 12 -36.89 -26.71 -4.94
C LYS A 12 -35.75 -25.78 -5.40
N LYS A 13 -35.91 -24.47 -5.20
CA LYS A 13 -34.81 -23.50 -5.26
C LYS A 13 -33.75 -23.96 -4.26
N VAL A 14 -32.64 -24.47 -4.78
CA VAL A 14 -31.44 -24.72 -3.99
C VAL A 14 -30.94 -23.36 -3.54
N ALA A 15 -31.00 -23.08 -2.24
CA ALA A 15 -30.39 -21.90 -1.64
C ALA A 15 -28.88 -21.98 -1.93
N GLY A 16 -28.40 -21.12 -2.84
CA GLY A 16 -26.97 -21.03 -3.14
C GLY A 16 -26.22 -20.70 -1.87
N LYS A 17 -25.21 -21.51 -1.53
CA LYS A 17 -24.21 -21.17 -0.51
C LYS A 17 -23.69 -19.77 -0.84
N GLN A 18 -23.97 -18.79 0.01
CA GLN A 18 -23.38 -17.46 -0.12
C GLN A 18 -21.86 -17.62 -0.12
N LYS A 19 -21.23 -17.31 -1.24
CA LYS A 19 -19.78 -17.25 -1.37
C LYS A 19 -19.29 -16.28 -0.29
N GLU A 20 -18.37 -16.73 0.55
CA GLU A 20 -17.83 -15.95 1.66
C GLU A 20 -17.25 -14.65 1.09
N THR A 21 -17.79 -13.50 1.50
CA THR A 21 -17.37 -12.22 0.92
C THR A 21 -15.94 -11.93 1.31
N SER A 22 -15.14 -11.44 0.36
CA SER A 22 -13.71 -11.20 0.55
C SER A 22 -13.42 -10.09 1.57
N PHE A 23 -14.35 -9.17 1.85
CA PHE A 23 -14.15 -8.00 2.70
C PHE A 23 -15.06 -8.01 3.95
N PRO A 24 -14.74 -7.22 5.00
CA PRO A 24 -15.63 -7.04 6.17
C PRO A 24 -16.88 -6.25 5.78
N ARG A 25 -18.06 -6.77 6.10
CA ARG A 25 -19.36 -6.13 5.76
C ARG A 25 -19.89 -5.18 6.85
N VAL A 26 -19.10 -4.95 7.88
CA VAL A 26 -19.42 -4.06 9.00
C VAL A 26 -18.28 -3.05 9.13
N PRO A 27 -18.58 -1.77 9.37
CA PRO A 27 -17.57 -0.75 9.65
C PRO A 27 -16.70 -1.06 10.86
N LEU A 28 -15.48 -0.55 10.84
CA LEU A 28 -14.41 -0.85 11.81
C LEU A 28 -14.86 -0.76 13.27
N LYS A 29 -15.35 0.40 13.73
CA LYS A 29 -15.75 0.55 15.14
C LYS A 29 -16.98 -0.29 15.51
N LYS A 30 -17.91 -0.48 14.57
CA LYS A 30 -19.10 -1.32 14.78
C LYS A 30 -18.71 -2.79 15.00
N ALA A 31 -17.64 -3.26 14.35
CA ALA A 31 -17.15 -4.64 14.52
C ALA A 31 -16.49 -4.90 15.90
N LEU A 32 -16.25 -3.87 16.73
CA LEU A 32 -15.71 -4.03 18.09
C LEU A 32 -16.78 -4.36 19.14
N ARG A 33 -18.08 -4.30 18.80
CA ARG A 33 -19.18 -4.51 19.76
C ARG A 33 -19.15 -5.91 20.40
N ILE A 34 -18.96 -6.98 19.61
CA ILE A 34 -18.83 -8.35 20.15
C ILE A 34 -17.56 -8.52 21.02
N PRO A 35 -16.34 -8.17 20.55
CA PRO A 35 -15.15 -8.22 21.39
C PRO A 35 -15.31 -7.46 22.72
N LYS A 36 -15.93 -6.27 22.67
CA LYS A 36 -16.22 -5.45 23.85
C LYS A 36 -17.13 -6.17 24.83
N ALA A 37 -18.24 -6.74 24.36
CA ALA A 37 -19.16 -7.48 25.21
C ALA A 37 -18.49 -8.68 25.90
N ILE A 38 -17.63 -9.42 25.20
CA ILE A 38 -16.88 -10.55 25.78
C ILE A 38 -15.85 -10.05 26.81
N LEU A 39 -15.20 -8.91 26.55
CA LEU A 39 -14.26 -8.31 27.52
C LEU A 39 -14.97 -7.86 28.79
N ASP A 40 -16.10 -7.17 28.65
CA ASP A 40 -16.84 -6.58 29.76
C ASP A 40 -17.56 -7.64 30.61
N GLN A 41 -18.12 -8.68 29.99
CA GLN A 41 -18.93 -9.69 30.70
C GLN A 41 -18.20 -11.00 31.00
N ASN A 42 -17.11 -11.32 30.29
CA ASN A 42 -16.38 -12.59 30.46
C ASN A 42 -14.86 -12.40 30.62
N ALA A 43 -14.41 -11.18 30.95
CA ALA A 43 -13.00 -10.82 31.10
C ALA A 43 -12.11 -11.15 29.88
N GLY A 44 -12.71 -11.31 28.70
CA GLY A 44 -12.01 -11.68 27.46
C GLY A 44 -11.71 -13.17 27.30
N ASN A 45 -12.25 -14.04 28.16
CA ASN A 45 -12.08 -15.48 28.01
C ASN A 45 -12.86 -16.03 26.81
N ALA A 46 -12.35 -17.10 26.20
CA ALA A 46 -13.00 -17.77 25.08
C ALA A 46 -14.42 -18.25 25.44
N CYS A 47 -15.40 -17.87 24.62
CA CYS A 47 -16.82 -18.23 24.83
C CYS A 47 -17.48 -18.75 23.54
N THR A 48 -18.61 -19.42 23.68
CA THR A 48 -19.44 -19.85 22.55
C THR A 48 -20.14 -18.66 21.89
N ARG A 49 -20.71 -18.89 20.69
CA ARG A 49 -21.51 -17.87 19.98
C ARG A 49 -22.76 -17.47 20.76
N ASP A 50 -23.40 -18.42 21.42
CA ASP A 50 -24.62 -18.18 22.21
C ASP A 50 -24.31 -17.32 23.43
N GLU A 51 -23.23 -17.63 24.16
CA GLU A 51 -22.75 -16.81 25.28
C GLU A 51 -22.38 -15.40 24.82
N ALA A 52 -21.63 -15.27 23.71
CA ALA A 52 -21.29 -13.97 23.14
C ALA A 52 -22.54 -13.15 22.76
N ALA A 53 -23.59 -13.80 22.24
CA ALA A 53 -24.85 -13.15 21.92
C ALA A 53 -25.58 -12.67 23.18
N THR A 54 -25.58 -13.48 24.25
CA THR A 54 -26.07 -13.08 25.57
C THR A 54 -25.32 -11.87 26.13
N PHE A 55 -23.99 -11.84 26.04
CA PHE A 55 -23.20 -10.67 26.46
C PHE A 55 -23.52 -9.41 25.65
N CYS A 56 -23.98 -9.60 24.41
CA CYS A 56 -24.37 -8.53 23.51
C CYS A 56 -25.85 -8.12 23.64
N ASP A 57 -26.58 -8.69 24.61
CA ASP A 57 -28.04 -8.57 24.78
C ASP A 57 -28.81 -8.81 23.46
N CYS A 58 -28.40 -9.85 22.73
CA CYS A 58 -28.97 -10.17 21.43
C CYS A 58 -29.09 -11.68 21.22
N ARG A 59 -29.82 -12.08 20.18
CA ARG A 59 -29.92 -13.49 19.77
C ARG A 59 -28.93 -13.77 18.64
N VAL A 60 -28.49 -15.02 18.53
CA VAL A 60 -27.71 -15.47 17.38
C VAL A 60 -28.59 -15.44 16.13
N THR A 61 -28.34 -14.46 15.27
CA THR A 61 -29.02 -14.26 13.98
C THR A 61 -28.01 -14.25 12.83
N GLY A 62 -28.51 -14.19 11.58
CA GLY A 62 -27.65 -13.99 10.42
C GLY A 62 -26.80 -12.72 10.51
N SER A 63 -27.33 -11.62 11.06
CA SER A 63 -26.58 -10.38 11.25
C SER A 63 -25.48 -10.52 12.30
N PHE A 64 -25.71 -11.28 13.37
CA PHE A 64 -24.69 -11.59 14.37
C PHE A 64 -23.51 -12.39 13.75
N GLY A 65 -23.81 -13.36 12.88
CA GLY A 65 -22.79 -14.09 12.14
C GLY A 65 -21.96 -13.20 11.20
N VAL A 66 -22.59 -12.23 10.55
CA VAL A 66 -21.90 -11.24 9.69
C VAL A 66 -20.94 -10.37 10.51
N GLU A 67 -21.34 -9.97 11.71
CA GLU A 67 -20.52 -9.19 12.62
C GLU A 67 -19.30 -9.96 13.13
N ILE A 68 -19.47 -11.24 13.50
CA ILE A 68 -18.34 -12.13 13.84
C ILE A 68 -17.37 -12.24 12.66
N ALA A 69 -17.90 -12.44 11.44
CA ALA A 69 -17.06 -12.54 10.24
C ALA A 69 -16.29 -11.24 9.96
N ALA A 70 -16.90 -10.07 10.17
CA ALA A 70 -16.21 -8.79 10.05
C ALA A 70 -15.15 -8.61 11.14
N ALA A 71 -15.47 -8.91 12.39
CA ALA A 71 -14.54 -8.83 13.51
C ALA A 71 -13.31 -9.76 13.33
N ASN A 72 -13.51 -10.97 12.77
CA ASN A 72 -12.40 -11.86 12.39
C ASN A 72 -11.53 -11.23 11.28
N LYS A 73 -12.14 -10.61 10.26
CA LYS A 73 -11.41 -9.96 9.14
C LYS A 73 -10.59 -8.75 9.57
N TYR A 74 -11.06 -7.97 10.54
CA TYR A 74 -10.27 -6.90 11.17
C TYR A 74 -9.24 -7.43 12.19
N GLY A 75 -9.30 -8.72 12.53
CA GLY A 75 -8.42 -9.34 13.52
C GLY A 75 -8.79 -9.05 14.97
N PHE A 76 -10.04 -8.66 15.25
CA PHE A 76 -10.54 -8.41 16.61
C PHE A 76 -10.93 -9.67 17.37
N LEU A 77 -11.32 -10.71 16.64
CA LEU A 77 -11.65 -12.02 17.22
C LEU A 77 -10.70 -13.10 16.68
N ARG A 78 -10.42 -14.08 17.53
CA ARG A 78 -9.89 -15.39 17.15
C ARG A 78 -11.02 -16.40 17.28
N THR A 79 -11.15 -17.26 16.27
CA THR A 79 -12.14 -18.34 16.28
C THR A 79 -11.42 -19.68 16.24
N GLU A 80 -11.32 -20.34 17.38
CA GLU A 80 -10.73 -21.68 17.53
C GLU A 80 -11.76 -22.60 18.19
N ASP A 81 -11.90 -23.84 17.70
CA ASP A 81 -12.85 -24.83 18.24
C ASP A 81 -14.28 -24.31 18.47
N LYS A 82 -14.77 -23.47 17.56
CA LYS A 82 -16.09 -22.79 17.62
C LYS A 82 -16.27 -21.82 18.79
N LYS A 83 -15.20 -21.50 19.51
CA LYS A 83 -15.18 -20.44 20.52
C LYS A 83 -14.65 -19.14 19.92
N LEU A 84 -15.10 -18.03 20.49
CA LEU A 84 -14.72 -16.68 20.14
C LEU A 84 -13.90 -16.11 21.28
N GLU A 85 -12.76 -15.52 20.96
CA GLU A 85 -11.90 -14.85 21.93
C GLU A 85 -11.45 -13.48 21.38
N PRO A 86 -11.57 -12.38 22.15
CA PRO A 86 -10.99 -11.09 21.80
C PRO A 86 -9.46 -11.19 21.65
N SER A 87 -8.96 -10.73 20.50
CA SER A 87 -7.52 -10.71 20.24
C SER A 87 -6.80 -9.63 21.07
N GLU A 88 -5.47 -9.71 21.14
CA GLU A 88 -4.66 -8.65 21.74
C GLU A 88 -4.88 -7.28 21.06
N LEU A 89 -5.17 -7.28 19.76
CA LEU A 89 -5.50 -6.07 19.03
C LEU A 89 -6.83 -5.46 19.51
N ALA A 90 -7.87 -6.28 19.71
CA ALA A 90 -9.13 -5.79 20.28
C ALA A 90 -8.93 -5.26 21.72
N LYS A 91 -8.11 -5.93 22.53
CA LYS A 91 -7.78 -5.49 23.90
C LYS A 91 -7.03 -4.15 23.90
N GLN A 92 -6.07 -3.96 23.01
CA GLN A 92 -5.34 -2.69 22.85
C GLN A 92 -6.30 -1.54 22.54
N ILE A 93 -7.25 -1.75 21.62
CA ILE A 93 -8.22 -0.72 21.22
C ILE A 93 -9.23 -0.42 22.32
N LEU A 94 -9.77 -1.47 22.96
CA LEU A 94 -10.88 -1.34 23.92
C LEU A 94 -10.42 -1.02 25.35
N ARG A 95 -9.15 -1.31 25.68
CA ARG A 95 -8.54 -1.02 26.97
C ARG A 95 -7.15 -0.37 26.76
N PRO A 96 -7.10 0.82 26.15
CA PRO A 96 -5.85 1.49 25.82
C PRO A 96 -5.06 1.83 27.08
N LYS A 97 -3.74 1.63 27.03
CA LYS A 97 -2.79 1.99 28.10
C LYS A 97 -2.05 3.28 27.78
N GLN A 98 -1.97 3.63 26.51
CA GLN A 98 -1.36 4.85 26.00
C GLN A 98 -2.36 5.63 25.13
N PRO A 99 -2.20 6.96 25.01
CA PRO A 99 -3.09 7.78 24.17
C PRO A 99 -3.18 7.35 22.70
N SER A 100 -2.16 6.68 22.16
CA SER A 100 -2.14 6.24 20.75
C SER A 100 -2.67 4.81 20.54
N ASP A 101 -2.86 4.01 21.60
CA ASP A 101 -3.22 2.59 21.48
C ASP A 101 -4.51 2.36 20.68
N GLU A 102 -5.52 3.19 20.90
CA GLU A 102 -6.80 3.08 20.19
C GLU A 102 -6.60 3.31 18.69
N ILE A 103 -5.96 4.43 18.32
CA ILE A 103 -5.83 4.81 16.91
C ILE A 103 -4.85 3.90 16.16
N ASP A 104 -3.76 3.50 16.80
CA ASP A 104 -2.76 2.59 16.21
C ASP A 104 -3.36 1.19 16.00
N GLY A 105 -4.16 0.71 16.96
CA GLY A 105 -4.88 -0.54 16.82
C GLY A 105 -5.94 -0.51 15.71
N LEU A 106 -6.71 0.59 15.60
CA LEU A 106 -7.68 0.76 14.53
C LEU A 106 -7.01 0.75 13.14
N ARG A 107 -5.85 1.42 13.00
CA ARG A 107 -5.06 1.41 11.76
C ARG A 107 -4.50 0.03 11.44
N GLN A 108 -3.98 -0.69 12.43
CA GLN A 108 -3.51 -2.06 12.23
C GLN A 108 -4.66 -2.98 11.76
N ALA A 109 -5.86 -2.79 12.27
CA ALA A 109 -7.04 -3.55 11.86
C ALA A 109 -7.43 -3.28 10.40
N ILE A 110 -7.32 -2.02 9.93
CA ILE A 110 -7.49 -1.67 8.51
C ILE A 110 -6.48 -2.40 7.62
N LEU A 111 -5.21 -2.44 8.02
CA LEU A 111 -4.14 -3.10 7.26
C LEU A 111 -4.29 -4.63 7.21
N LYS A 112 -5.07 -5.22 8.12
CA LYS A 112 -5.43 -6.65 8.12
C LYS A 112 -6.69 -6.95 7.32
N ALA A 113 -7.54 -5.96 7.09
CA ALA A 113 -8.86 -6.14 6.51
C ALA A 113 -8.77 -6.37 4.99
N PRO A 114 -9.11 -7.57 4.50
CA PRO A 114 -9.07 -7.87 3.07
C PRO A 114 -10.05 -6.98 2.28
N GLY A 115 -9.65 -6.61 1.07
CA GLY A 115 -10.31 -5.63 0.22
C GLY A 115 -10.03 -4.17 0.62
N ILE A 116 -10.06 -3.85 1.93
CA ILE A 116 -9.80 -2.50 2.42
C ILE A 116 -8.29 -2.20 2.40
N SER A 117 -7.46 -3.13 2.86
CA SER A 117 -6.02 -2.96 2.97
C SER A 117 -5.36 -2.72 1.61
N GLU A 118 -5.89 -3.35 0.57
CA GLU A 118 -5.40 -3.29 -0.80
C GLU A 118 -5.79 -1.97 -1.46
N VAL A 119 -7.03 -1.51 -1.27
CA VAL A 119 -7.45 -0.17 -1.69
C VAL A 119 -6.64 0.90 -0.98
N TYR A 120 -6.46 0.78 0.34
CA TYR A 120 -5.64 1.72 1.10
C TYR A 120 -4.20 1.74 0.59
N SER A 121 -3.59 0.57 0.41
CA SER A 121 -2.19 0.46 -0.05
C SER A 121 -1.99 1.02 -1.46
N HIS A 122 -3.01 0.90 -2.32
CA HIS A 122 -2.95 1.39 -3.69
C HIS A 122 -3.03 2.91 -3.79
N TYR A 123 -3.87 3.56 -2.98
CA TYR A 123 -4.13 5.00 -3.03
C TYR A 123 -3.53 5.78 -1.84
N ARG A 124 -2.69 5.16 -1.00
CA ARG A 124 -2.09 5.82 0.17
C ARG A 124 -1.31 7.07 -0.25
N GLY A 125 -1.59 8.20 0.40
CA GLY A 125 -0.98 9.50 0.07
C GLY A 125 -1.62 10.23 -1.11
N GLU A 126 -2.51 9.57 -1.85
CA GLU A 126 -3.19 10.10 -3.03
C GLU A 126 -4.66 10.43 -2.73
N ASN A 127 -5.30 11.15 -3.65
CA ASN A 127 -6.74 11.33 -3.64
C ASN A 127 -7.42 10.02 -4.05
N LEU A 128 -8.47 9.64 -3.35
CA LEU A 128 -9.37 8.60 -3.84
C LEU A 128 -9.94 9.05 -5.19
N PRO A 129 -9.93 8.16 -6.18
CA PRO A 129 -10.53 8.46 -7.47
C PRO A 129 -12.05 8.61 -7.33
N ASP A 130 -12.70 9.06 -8.39
CA ASP A 130 -14.17 9.13 -8.38
C ASP A 130 -14.82 7.74 -8.22
N ASP A 131 -16.13 7.75 -7.97
CA ASP A 131 -16.88 6.52 -7.67
C ASP A 131 -16.81 5.48 -8.77
N GLN A 132 -16.74 5.90 -10.04
CA GLN A 132 -16.71 4.99 -11.17
C GLN A 132 -15.34 4.30 -11.29
N PHE A 133 -14.25 5.03 -11.13
CA PHE A 133 -12.90 4.45 -11.15
C PHE A 133 -12.63 3.58 -9.91
N LEU A 134 -13.10 3.99 -8.74
CA LEU A 134 -13.00 3.18 -7.52
C LEU A 134 -13.74 1.86 -7.69
N LYS A 135 -14.93 1.89 -8.28
CA LYS A 135 -15.73 0.72 -8.60
C LYS A 135 -15.02 -0.25 -9.53
N ASN A 136 -14.50 0.23 -10.65
CA ASN A 136 -13.79 -0.60 -11.62
C ASN A 136 -12.58 -1.28 -10.94
N THR A 137 -11.79 -0.51 -10.18
CA THR A 137 -10.65 -1.06 -9.44
C THR A 137 -11.07 -2.14 -8.44
N ALA A 138 -12.14 -1.90 -7.68
CA ALA A 138 -12.64 -2.85 -6.70
C ALA A 138 -13.10 -4.18 -7.33
N ILE A 139 -13.73 -4.13 -8.49
CA ILE A 139 -14.23 -5.31 -9.18
C ILE A 139 -13.09 -6.06 -9.87
N ASP A 140 -12.28 -5.35 -10.66
CA ASP A 140 -11.28 -5.96 -11.53
C ASP A 140 -10.08 -6.49 -10.75
N LYS A 141 -9.60 -5.70 -9.78
CA LYS A 141 -8.35 -5.98 -9.05
C LYS A 141 -8.57 -6.67 -7.71
N TYR A 142 -9.64 -6.33 -7.00
CA TYR A 142 -9.91 -6.84 -5.64
C TYR A 142 -11.06 -7.84 -5.59
N HIS A 143 -11.61 -8.20 -6.76
CA HIS A 143 -12.66 -9.21 -6.93
C HIS A 143 -13.89 -8.96 -6.04
N ILE A 144 -14.20 -7.69 -5.79
CA ILE A 144 -15.45 -7.29 -5.14
C ILE A 144 -16.57 -7.45 -6.15
N SER A 145 -17.65 -8.17 -5.80
CA SER A 145 -18.75 -8.33 -6.73
C SER A 145 -19.50 -7.01 -6.94
N GLU A 146 -19.95 -6.78 -8.16
CA GLU A 146 -20.70 -5.59 -8.59
C GLU A 146 -21.88 -5.27 -7.66
N ASP A 147 -22.66 -6.28 -7.26
CA ASP A 147 -23.81 -6.14 -6.35
C ASP A 147 -23.43 -5.77 -4.91
N LYS A 148 -22.14 -5.87 -4.56
CA LYS A 148 -21.58 -5.58 -3.24
C LYS A 148 -20.76 -4.30 -3.19
N TYR A 149 -20.53 -3.64 -4.33
CA TYR A 149 -19.69 -2.44 -4.37
C TYR A 149 -20.20 -1.33 -3.45
N GLN A 150 -21.50 -1.01 -3.47
CA GLN A 150 -22.04 0.08 -2.64
C GLN A 150 -21.92 -0.21 -1.13
N GLU A 151 -22.08 -1.47 -0.75
CA GLU A 151 -21.85 -1.93 0.62
C GLU A 151 -20.37 -1.83 0.98
N PHE A 152 -19.48 -2.31 0.11
CA PHE A 152 -18.03 -2.21 0.28
C PHE A 152 -17.56 -0.77 0.44
N ARG A 153 -17.99 0.13 -0.45
CA ARG A 153 -17.63 1.55 -0.42
C ARG A 153 -18.05 2.22 0.89
N THR A 154 -19.26 1.94 1.35
CA THR A 154 -19.75 2.48 2.62
C THR A 154 -18.86 2.02 3.77
N VAL A 155 -18.58 0.72 3.85
CA VAL A 155 -17.70 0.17 4.89
C VAL A 155 -16.29 0.71 4.79
N LEU A 156 -15.72 0.80 3.59
CA LEU A 156 -14.38 1.34 3.30
C LEU A 156 -14.24 2.77 3.84
N LEU A 157 -15.14 3.67 3.43
CA LEU A 157 -15.04 5.09 3.80
C LEU A 157 -15.29 5.31 5.29
N GLU A 158 -16.28 4.64 5.89
CA GLU A 158 -16.55 4.73 7.33
C GLU A 158 -15.36 4.18 8.14
N SER A 159 -14.79 3.06 7.72
CA SER A 159 -13.67 2.40 8.42
C SER A 159 -12.37 3.19 8.32
N LEU A 160 -12.07 3.79 7.16
CA LEU A 160 -10.91 4.67 7.00
C LEU A 160 -11.07 5.95 7.81
N SER A 161 -12.29 6.48 7.91
CA SER A 161 -12.60 7.65 8.75
C SER A 161 -12.44 7.32 10.24
N ASP A 162 -12.95 6.17 10.68
CA ASP A 162 -12.82 5.68 12.05
C ASP A 162 -11.36 5.56 12.51
N ALA A 163 -10.46 5.21 11.59
CA ALA A 163 -9.03 5.03 11.83
C ALA A 163 -8.17 6.27 11.49
N ASP A 164 -8.80 7.42 11.22
CA ASP A 164 -8.12 8.68 10.87
C ASP A 164 -7.15 8.51 9.68
N MET A 165 -7.58 7.74 8.67
CA MET A 165 -6.80 7.37 7.47
C MET A 165 -7.26 8.07 6.19
N ILE A 166 -8.28 8.92 6.29
CA ILE A 166 -8.89 9.65 5.19
C ILE A 166 -9.25 11.06 5.65
N GLU A 167 -9.06 12.04 4.79
CA GLU A 167 -9.42 13.43 5.05
C GLU A 167 -10.01 14.09 3.81
N ASP A 168 -10.74 15.19 4.00
CA ASP A 168 -11.20 16.01 2.89
C ASP A 168 -10.11 17.03 2.51
N HIS A 169 -9.72 17.03 1.24
CA HIS A 169 -8.70 17.90 0.68
C HIS A 169 -9.19 18.47 -0.66
N ASN A 170 -9.43 19.78 -0.71
CA ASN A 170 -9.91 20.50 -1.89
C ASN A 170 -11.18 19.91 -2.55
N GLY A 171 -12.10 19.39 -1.74
CA GLY A 171 -13.36 18.79 -2.23
C GLY A 171 -13.25 17.31 -2.61
N SER A 172 -12.06 16.71 -2.52
CA SER A 172 -11.81 15.29 -2.76
C SER A 172 -11.39 14.60 -1.46
N LYS A 173 -11.64 13.29 -1.34
CA LYS A 173 -11.18 12.50 -0.20
C LYS A 173 -9.76 12.02 -0.44
N ARG A 174 -8.82 12.35 0.44
CA ARG A 174 -7.41 11.95 0.36
C ARG A 174 -7.09 10.90 1.41
N LEU A 175 -6.38 9.85 1.02
CA LEU A 175 -5.88 8.86 1.99
C LEU A 175 -4.58 9.36 2.62
N ARG A 176 -4.53 9.31 3.94
CA ARG A 176 -3.32 9.66 4.70
C ARG A 176 -2.28 8.56 4.58
N ASP A 177 -1.02 8.92 4.34
CA ASP A 177 0.11 7.99 4.42
C ASP A 177 0.49 7.77 5.90
N ILE A 178 -0.04 6.70 6.50
CA ILE A 178 0.14 6.39 7.93
C ILE A 178 1.25 5.37 8.17
N SER A 179 2.12 5.17 7.17
CA SER A 179 3.36 4.39 7.33
C SER A 179 4.27 4.91 8.47
N ASP A 180 3.96 6.06 9.07
CA ASP A 180 4.73 6.69 10.15
C ASP A 180 4.30 6.42 11.60
N LYS A 181 3.12 5.87 11.88
CA LYS A 181 2.65 5.78 13.29
C LYS A 181 2.23 4.42 13.82
N SER A 182 1.85 3.46 12.97
CA SER A 182 1.42 2.12 13.43
C SER A 182 2.31 0.97 12.96
N SER A 183 3.54 1.28 12.55
CA SER A 183 4.60 0.29 12.41
C SER A 183 5.96 0.94 12.62
N GLY A 184 6.43 0.91 13.86
CA GLY A 184 7.86 0.82 14.15
C GLY A 184 8.46 -0.50 13.65
N ALA A 185 8.17 -0.86 12.41
CA ALA A 185 9.00 -1.78 11.65
C ALA A 185 9.87 -0.86 10.79
N ALA A 186 11.07 -0.56 11.27
CA ALA A 186 12.18 -0.34 10.35
C ALA A 186 12.04 -1.40 9.27
N ILE A 187 11.89 -0.98 8.01
CA ILE A 187 11.85 -1.92 6.89
C ILE A 187 13.10 -2.78 7.03
N ASP A 188 12.88 -4.04 7.39
CA ASP A 188 13.92 -4.91 7.93
C ASP A 188 15.02 -4.98 6.90
N GLU A 189 16.17 -4.38 7.24
CA GLU A 189 17.34 -4.29 6.38
C GLU A 189 17.74 -5.70 5.87
N LYS A 190 17.39 -6.75 6.64
CA LYS A 190 17.56 -8.15 6.24
C LYS A 190 16.64 -8.57 5.09
N THR A 191 15.43 -8.04 5.00
CA THR A 191 14.47 -8.32 3.92
C THR A 191 14.93 -7.70 2.61
N ILE A 192 15.31 -6.42 2.61
CA ILE A 192 15.88 -5.78 1.40
C ILE A 192 17.20 -6.44 0.99
N LYS A 193 18.08 -6.81 1.94
CA LYS A 193 19.30 -7.56 1.64
C LYS A 193 19.03 -8.97 1.09
N LYS A 194 17.92 -9.59 1.46
CA LYS A 194 17.50 -10.90 0.92
C LYS A 194 16.93 -10.76 -0.50
N GLN A 195 16.10 -9.75 -0.74
CA GLN A 195 15.51 -9.45 -2.04
C GLN A 195 16.58 -9.01 -3.04
N SER A 196 17.48 -8.10 -2.68
CA SER A 196 18.61 -7.69 -3.54
C SER A 196 19.49 -8.87 -3.99
N LYS A 197 19.77 -9.83 -3.09
CA LYS A 197 20.48 -11.07 -3.46
C LYS A 197 19.67 -11.94 -4.42
N ALA A 198 18.36 -12.07 -4.22
CA ALA A 198 17.49 -12.81 -5.12
C ALA A 198 17.39 -12.16 -6.50
N ALA A 199 17.42 -10.83 -6.55
CA ALA A 199 17.46 -10.00 -7.76
C ALA A 199 18.81 -10.00 -8.49
N GLY A 200 19.81 -10.75 -8.00
CA GLY A 200 21.14 -10.83 -8.61
C GLY A 200 21.96 -9.54 -8.51
N VAL A 201 21.72 -8.72 -7.48
CA VAL A 201 22.55 -7.54 -7.18
C VAL A 201 23.90 -7.97 -6.62
N THR A 202 24.98 -7.41 -7.17
CA THR A 202 26.35 -7.60 -6.69
C THR A 202 26.90 -6.28 -6.15
N SER A 203 27.88 -6.35 -5.23
CA SER A 203 28.51 -5.15 -4.66
C SER A 203 29.30 -4.31 -5.68
N SER A 204 29.55 -4.85 -6.87
CA SER A 204 30.14 -4.13 -8.01
C SER A 204 29.12 -3.36 -8.85
N ASP A 205 27.82 -3.67 -8.72
CA ASP A 205 26.77 -2.99 -9.46
C ASP A 205 26.61 -1.56 -8.96
N THR A 206 26.45 -0.62 -9.89
CA THR A 206 26.32 0.80 -9.57
C THR A 206 24.90 1.31 -9.82
N CYS A 207 24.47 2.24 -8.98
CA CYS A 207 23.28 3.06 -9.22
C CYS A 207 23.72 4.52 -9.46
N PHE A 208 23.36 5.08 -10.61
CA PHE A 208 23.71 6.46 -10.96
C PHE A 208 22.59 7.43 -10.60
N VAL A 209 22.92 8.51 -9.89
CA VAL A 209 21.94 9.50 -9.41
C VAL A 209 22.00 10.77 -10.27
N MET A 210 20.87 11.06 -10.93
CA MET A 210 20.61 12.26 -11.72
C MET A 210 19.75 13.20 -10.87
N GLN A 211 20.31 14.32 -10.42
CA GLN A 211 19.61 15.26 -9.54
C GLN A 211 20.11 16.69 -9.70
N PRO A 212 19.33 17.70 -9.27
CA PRO A 212 19.85 19.07 -9.18
C PRO A 212 20.94 19.19 -8.11
N PHE A 213 22.04 19.87 -8.44
CA PHE A 213 23.16 20.06 -7.50
C PHE A 213 22.91 21.11 -6.41
N ALA A 214 22.02 22.07 -6.68
CA ALA A 214 21.75 23.15 -5.74
C ALA A 214 20.95 22.64 -4.53
N SER A 215 21.26 23.18 -3.35
CA SER A 215 20.45 22.99 -2.14
C SER A 215 19.02 23.54 -2.38
N PRO A 216 17.97 22.90 -1.83
CA PRO A 216 18.01 21.75 -0.91
C PRO A 216 18.22 20.39 -1.57
N LEU A 217 17.93 20.24 -2.86
CA LEU A 217 17.90 18.94 -3.54
C LEU A 217 19.28 18.26 -3.60
N GLY A 218 20.35 19.03 -3.79
CA GLY A 218 21.71 18.48 -3.79
C GLY A 218 22.13 17.82 -2.47
N ASP A 219 21.54 18.26 -1.35
CA ASP A 219 21.79 17.70 -0.02
C ASP A 219 21.10 16.33 0.17
N TYR A 220 20.15 15.98 -0.70
CA TYR A 220 19.38 14.74 -0.60
C TYR A 220 20.23 13.53 -1.01
N TYR A 221 21.30 13.74 -1.77
CA TYR A 221 22.24 12.67 -2.09
C TYR A 221 22.79 11.97 -0.85
N GLU A 222 23.44 12.71 0.04
CA GLU A 222 24.07 12.13 1.23
C GLU A 222 23.04 11.65 2.26
N LYS A 223 21.89 12.33 2.34
CA LYS A 223 20.86 12.06 3.35
C LYS A 223 19.87 10.96 2.95
N VAL A 224 19.65 10.75 1.66
CA VAL A 224 18.56 9.94 1.13
C VAL A 224 19.05 8.95 0.08
N TYR A 225 19.56 9.43 -1.06
CA TYR A 225 19.81 8.54 -2.20
C TYR A 225 20.98 7.59 -1.99
N LYS A 226 22.11 8.10 -1.48
CA LYS A 226 23.28 7.29 -1.16
C LYS A 226 22.96 6.17 -0.15
N PRO A 227 22.37 6.45 1.03
CA PRO A 227 22.02 5.37 1.95
C PRO A 227 20.92 4.45 1.41
N ALA A 228 19.98 4.93 0.59
CA ALA A 228 18.99 4.07 -0.06
C ALA A 228 19.63 3.07 -1.04
N ILE A 229 20.57 3.54 -1.86
CA ILE A 229 21.31 2.71 -2.82
C ILE A 229 22.18 1.68 -2.11
N GLU A 230 22.88 2.08 -1.05
CA GLU A 230 23.68 1.17 -0.22
C GLU A 230 22.79 0.14 0.48
N LYS A 231 21.60 0.54 0.96
CA LYS A 231 20.59 -0.36 1.54
C LYS A 231 20.11 -1.40 0.51
N ALA A 232 19.98 -1.01 -0.76
CA ALA A 232 19.66 -1.92 -1.86
C ALA A 232 20.85 -2.81 -2.30
N GLY A 233 22.05 -2.59 -1.76
CA GLY A 233 23.24 -3.40 -2.03
C GLY A 233 24.07 -2.97 -3.24
N LEU A 234 23.82 -1.78 -3.79
CA LEU A 234 24.59 -1.24 -4.92
C LEU A 234 25.59 -0.17 -4.46
N LYS A 235 26.55 0.15 -5.33
CA LYS A 235 27.45 1.29 -5.14
C LYS A 235 26.80 2.58 -5.69
N PRO A 236 26.60 3.62 -4.86
CA PRO A 236 26.09 4.90 -5.33
C PRO A 236 27.13 5.65 -6.15
N VAL A 237 26.68 6.24 -7.26
CA VAL A 237 27.49 7.10 -8.13
C VAL A 237 26.72 8.38 -8.40
N ARG A 238 27.34 9.54 -8.15
CA ARG A 238 26.82 10.85 -8.55
C ARG A 238 27.79 11.45 -9.55
N ALA A 239 27.27 12.17 -10.54
CA ALA A 239 28.05 12.77 -11.62
C ALA A 239 29.18 13.70 -11.13
N ASP A 240 29.10 14.20 -9.89
CA ASP A 240 30.03 15.19 -9.35
C ASP A 240 31.21 14.62 -8.55
N ALA A 241 31.22 13.34 -8.20
CA ALA A 241 32.26 12.74 -7.37
C ALA A 241 33.67 12.83 -8.01
N ASP A 242 33.73 12.98 -9.35
CA ASP A 242 34.94 13.08 -10.17
C ASP A 242 35.00 14.39 -10.99
N ILE A 243 34.41 15.51 -10.55
CA ILE A 243 34.47 16.82 -11.27
C ILE A 243 35.90 17.29 -11.56
N PHE A 244 36.88 16.81 -10.80
CA PHE A 244 38.29 17.14 -11.00
C PHE A 244 38.99 16.31 -12.10
N ALA A 245 38.31 15.32 -12.70
CA ALA A 245 38.86 14.55 -13.81
C ALA A 245 38.74 15.33 -15.14
N THR A 246 39.87 15.52 -15.84
CA THR A 246 39.95 16.18 -17.14
C THR A 246 39.03 15.51 -18.19
N GLY A 247 38.01 16.23 -18.69
CA GLY A 247 37.09 15.78 -19.74
C GLY A 247 35.86 16.68 -19.87
N LYS A 248 35.05 16.52 -20.93
CA LYS A 248 33.75 17.21 -21.02
C LYS A 248 32.81 16.58 -19.99
N ILE A 249 32.13 17.39 -19.17
CA ILE A 249 31.18 16.94 -18.13
C ILE A 249 30.18 15.91 -18.69
N ILE A 250 29.76 16.09 -19.93
CA ILE A 250 28.83 15.18 -20.61
C ILE A 250 29.38 13.77 -20.84
N ASP A 251 30.69 13.61 -21.05
CA ASP A 251 31.31 12.29 -21.24
C ASP A 251 31.36 11.50 -19.93
N GLN A 252 31.41 12.18 -18.79
CA GLN A 252 31.35 11.57 -17.47
C GLN A 252 29.93 11.09 -17.17
N VAL A 253 28.94 11.96 -17.39
CA VAL A 253 27.51 11.64 -17.26
C VAL A 253 27.14 10.46 -18.16
N TRP A 254 27.51 10.49 -19.44
CA TRP A 254 27.25 9.40 -20.38
C TRP A 254 27.87 8.07 -19.93
N ARG A 255 29.13 8.09 -19.47
CA ARG A 255 29.79 6.89 -18.92
C ARG A 255 29.08 6.38 -17.67
N GLY A 256 28.67 7.28 -16.77
CA GLY A 256 27.91 6.95 -15.57
C GLY A 256 26.60 6.25 -15.90
N ILE A 257 25.78 6.85 -16.77
CA ILE A 257 24.51 6.27 -17.25
C ILE A 257 24.73 4.90 -17.89
N LYS A 258 25.73 4.78 -18.79
CA LYS A 258 25.99 3.54 -19.51
C LYS A 258 26.47 2.41 -18.58
N ALA A 259 27.33 2.73 -17.61
CA ALA A 259 27.90 1.74 -16.68
C ALA A 259 26.93 1.31 -15.58
N ALA A 260 25.95 2.15 -15.23
CA ALA A 260 25.00 1.86 -14.16
C ALA A 260 24.08 0.68 -14.50
N LYS A 261 23.78 -0.13 -13.48
CA LYS A 261 22.76 -1.17 -13.56
C LYS A 261 21.36 -0.58 -13.53
N ILE A 262 21.19 0.50 -12.77
CA ILE A 262 19.95 1.24 -12.59
C ILE A 262 20.25 2.72 -12.29
N LEU A 263 19.28 3.59 -12.54
CA LEU A 263 19.40 5.01 -12.25
C LEU A 263 18.30 5.51 -11.32
N VAL A 264 18.57 6.64 -10.66
CA VAL A 264 17.60 7.42 -9.89
C VAL A 264 17.54 8.82 -10.50
N ALA A 265 16.34 9.36 -10.74
CA ALA A 265 16.12 10.68 -11.31
C ALA A 265 15.26 11.56 -10.39
N GLU A 266 15.80 12.69 -9.92
CA GLU A 266 15.07 13.68 -9.13
C GLU A 266 14.53 14.81 -10.02
N LEU A 267 13.21 14.80 -10.25
CA LEU A 267 12.52 15.64 -11.21
C LEU A 267 11.95 16.94 -10.61
N THR A 268 12.03 17.11 -9.28
CA THR A 268 11.53 18.30 -8.58
C THR A 268 12.10 19.59 -9.17
N ASN A 269 11.25 20.61 -9.31
CA ASN A 269 11.53 21.90 -9.94
C ASN A 269 11.92 21.83 -11.43
N ARG A 270 11.67 20.69 -12.10
CA ARG A 270 11.83 20.51 -13.54
C ARG A 270 13.23 20.85 -14.07
N ASN A 271 14.27 20.36 -13.41
CA ASN A 271 15.64 20.69 -13.81
C ASN A 271 15.95 20.17 -15.24
N PRO A 272 16.32 21.06 -16.18
CA PRO A 272 16.52 20.68 -17.58
C PRO A 272 17.68 19.72 -17.79
N ASN A 273 18.72 19.78 -16.94
CA ASN A 273 19.84 18.86 -17.03
C ASN A 273 19.43 17.44 -16.63
N VAL A 274 18.62 17.30 -15.58
CA VAL A 274 18.12 15.98 -15.16
C VAL A 274 17.23 15.37 -16.24
N PHE A 275 16.38 16.17 -16.91
CA PHE A 275 15.60 15.66 -18.04
C PHE A 275 16.45 15.28 -19.25
N TYR A 276 17.52 16.02 -19.52
CA TYR A 276 18.46 15.67 -20.57
C TYR A 276 19.13 14.32 -20.27
N GLU A 277 19.60 14.12 -19.04
CA GLU A 277 20.19 12.85 -18.58
C GLU A 277 19.18 11.70 -18.61
N LEU A 278 17.93 11.96 -18.20
CA LEU A 278 16.83 11.01 -18.27
C LEU A 278 16.54 10.57 -19.72
N GLY A 279 16.52 11.51 -20.67
CA GLY A 279 16.37 11.21 -22.09
C GLY A 279 17.50 10.30 -22.62
N LEU A 280 18.75 10.54 -22.19
CA LEU A 280 19.87 9.65 -22.53
C LEU A 280 19.72 8.26 -21.91
N ALA A 281 19.25 8.17 -20.66
CA ALA A 281 18.98 6.90 -19.99
C ALA A 281 17.88 6.10 -20.69
N HIS A 282 16.80 6.75 -21.10
CA HIS A 282 15.71 6.15 -21.88
C HIS A 282 16.19 5.66 -23.25
N ALA A 283 16.99 6.45 -23.96
CA ALA A 283 17.57 6.05 -25.24
C ALA A 283 18.46 4.80 -25.12
N LEU A 284 19.09 4.59 -23.96
CA LEU A 284 19.89 3.41 -23.64
C LEU A 284 19.07 2.26 -23.01
N ARG A 285 17.73 2.40 -22.93
CA ARG A 285 16.81 1.45 -22.30
C ARG A 285 17.26 1.05 -20.88
N LYS A 286 17.78 2.03 -20.12
CA LYS A 286 18.17 1.81 -18.74
C LYS A 286 16.95 1.90 -17.82
N PRO A 287 16.83 1.03 -16.79
CA PRO A 287 15.80 1.17 -15.79
C PRO A 287 16.08 2.41 -14.93
N VAL A 288 15.04 3.21 -14.68
CA VAL A 288 15.13 4.46 -13.90
C VAL A 288 14.03 4.53 -12.85
N VAL A 289 14.42 4.78 -11.60
CA VAL A 289 13.49 5.14 -10.52
C VAL A 289 13.28 6.65 -10.56
N LEU A 290 12.07 7.08 -10.90
CA LEU A 290 11.70 8.49 -10.97
C LEU A 290 11.22 8.99 -9.61
N ILE A 291 11.61 10.21 -9.25
CA ILE A 291 11.29 10.84 -7.97
C ILE A 291 10.87 12.29 -8.23
N SER A 292 9.86 12.77 -7.53
CA SER A 292 9.46 14.18 -7.57
C SER A 292 8.76 14.59 -6.27
N SER A 293 8.83 15.85 -5.87
CA SER A 293 8.05 16.34 -4.73
C SER A 293 6.58 16.57 -5.06
N ASN A 294 6.23 16.62 -6.36
CA ASN A 294 4.88 16.86 -6.83
C ASN A 294 4.66 16.35 -8.27
N GLU A 295 3.41 16.05 -8.62
CA GLU A 295 3.03 15.59 -9.98
C GLU A 295 3.19 16.71 -11.03
N GLY A 296 3.05 17.97 -10.60
CA GLY A 296 3.19 19.13 -11.46
C GLY A 296 4.53 19.15 -12.17
N ASP A 297 5.61 18.71 -11.53
CA ASP A 297 6.95 18.72 -12.12
C ASP A 297 7.23 17.57 -13.09
N VAL A 298 6.34 16.58 -13.17
CA VAL A 298 6.50 15.41 -14.03
C VAL A 298 5.82 15.66 -15.38
N PRO A 299 6.57 15.71 -16.50
CA PRO A 299 6.00 15.85 -17.84
C PRO A 299 5.10 14.67 -18.20
N PHE A 300 4.06 14.92 -18.99
CA PHE A 300 3.12 13.89 -19.43
C PHE A 300 3.82 12.67 -20.07
N ASP A 301 4.86 12.92 -20.87
CA ASP A 301 5.64 11.90 -21.57
C ASP A 301 6.33 10.89 -20.64
N VAL A 302 6.47 11.18 -19.34
CA VAL A 302 7.08 10.26 -18.37
C VAL A 302 6.14 9.86 -17.24
N ARG A 303 4.90 10.37 -17.19
CA ARG A 303 3.92 10.06 -16.13
C ARG A 303 3.42 8.63 -16.13
N HIS A 304 3.52 7.93 -17.26
CA HIS A 304 3.17 6.51 -17.35
C HIS A 304 4.21 5.60 -16.68
N ILE A 305 5.42 6.12 -16.43
CA ILE A 305 6.44 5.45 -15.61
C ILE A 305 6.13 5.75 -14.15
N ARG A 306 6.30 4.74 -13.29
CA ARG A 306 6.11 4.88 -11.84
C ARG A 306 7.03 5.97 -11.27
N VAL A 307 6.44 6.98 -10.63
CA VAL A 307 7.15 8.05 -9.92
C VAL A 307 6.93 7.92 -8.42
N ILE A 308 8.00 8.08 -7.64
CA ILE A 308 7.94 8.20 -6.18
C ILE A 308 7.71 9.66 -5.82
N TYR A 309 6.56 9.95 -5.20
CA TYR A 309 6.27 11.27 -4.66
C TYR A 309 6.66 11.41 -3.19
N TYR A 310 7.23 12.56 -2.82
CA TYR A 310 7.55 12.92 -1.43
C TYR A 310 7.06 14.33 -1.08
N ASP A 311 6.71 14.57 0.18
CA ASP A 311 6.23 15.86 0.66
C ASP A 311 7.18 16.39 1.74
N VAL A 312 7.85 17.51 1.47
CA VAL A 312 8.82 18.10 2.42
C VAL A 312 8.17 18.63 3.70
N MET A 313 6.85 18.79 3.73
CA MET A 313 6.10 19.20 4.92
C MET A 313 5.92 18.06 5.94
N ASP A 314 6.15 16.82 5.52
CA ASP A 314 6.15 15.66 6.40
C ASP A 314 7.47 15.58 7.19
N PRO A 315 7.48 15.66 8.53
CA PRO A 315 8.72 15.63 9.32
C PRO A 315 9.64 14.42 9.08
N PHE A 316 9.11 13.32 8.54
CA PHE A 316 9.84 12.07 8.28
C PHE A 316 10.05 11.79 6.78
N TRP A 317 9.75 12.76 5.91
CA TRP A 317 9.80 12.60 4.45
C TRP A 317 11.12 12.01 3.94
N GLY A 318 12.25 12.40 4.54
CA GLY A 318 13.58 11.95 4.14
C GLY A 318 13.79 10.45 4.36
N GLN A 319 13.39 9.93 5.52
CA GLN A 319 13.48 8.50 5.84
C GLN A 319 12.51 7.70 4.97
N LYS A 320 11.28 8.19 4.79
CA LYS A 320 10.31 7.56 3.87
C LYS A 320 10.84 7.47 2.45
N LEU A 321 11.40 8.57 1.94
CA LEU A 321 11.90 8.61 0.58
C LEU A 321 13.08 7.63 0.42
N LEU A 322 14.00 7.59 1.38
CA LEU A 322 15.12 6.65 1.39
C LEU A 322 14.62 5.20 1.26
N ASP A 323 13.67 4.83 2.11
CA ASP A 323 13.13 3.47 2.13
C ASP A 323 12.37 3.12 0.85
N LYS A 324 11.52 4.04 0.35
CA LYS A 324 10.81 3.88 -0.93
C LYS A 324 11.79 3.73 -2.09
N VAL A 325 12.87 4.51 -2.12
CA VAL A 325 13.90 4.42 -3.16
C VAL A 325 14.62 3.08 -3.11
N ALA A 326 15.02 2.61 -1.92
CA ALA A 326 15.68 1.31 -1.78
C ALA A 326 14.81 0.15 -2.28
N GLU A 327 13.52 0.14 -1.94
CA GLU A 327 12.56 -0.86 -2.40
C GLU A 327 12.37 -0.82 -3.92
N ASN A 328 12.17 0.37 -4.49
CA ASN A 328 11.94 0.53 -5.93
C ASN A 328 13.19 0.19 -6.74
N ILE A 329 14.40 0.45 -6.23
CA ILE A 329 15.64 0.01 -6.87
C ILE A 329 15.65 -1.51 -7.01
N VAL A 330 15.35 -2.26 -5.93
CA VAL A 330 15.35 -3.72 -5.99
C VAL A 330 14.24 -4.23 -6.92
N SER A 331 13.03 -3.67 -6.81
CA SER A 331 11.89 -4.02 -7.67
C SER A 331 12.18 -3.79 -9.14
N ALA A 332 12.80 -2.66 -9.50
CA ALA A 332 13.15 -2.32 -10.88
C ALA A 332 14.31 -3.16 -11.43
N ILE A 333 15.15 -3.76 -10.58
CA ILE A 333 16.14 -4.74 -11.01
C ILE A 333 15.50 -6.11 -11.24
N GLU A 334 14.53 -6.51 -10.41
CA GLU A 334 13.78 -7.76 -10.59
C GLU A 334 12.85 -7.72 -11.81
N ARG A 335 12.26 -6.56 -12.09
CA ARG A 335 11.28 -6.31 -13.17
C ARG A 335 11.64 -5.06 -13.95
N PRO A 336 12.72 -5.11 -14.75
CA PRO A 336 13.20 -3.95 -15.49
C PRO A 336 12.16 -3.40 -16.48
N GLU A 337 11.24 -4.23 -16.97
CA GLU A 337 10.16 -3.83 -17.88
C GLU A 337 9.23 -2.76 -17.29
N GLU A 338 9.03 -2.74 -15.96
CA GLU A 338 8.17 -1.74 -15.29
C GLU A 338 8.90 -0.39 -15.09
N ALA A 339 10.23 -0.37 -15.26
CA ALA A 339 11.10 0.77 -15.00
C ALA A 339 11.85 1.29 -16.24
N ILE A 340 11.67 0.62 -17.38
CA ILE A 340 12.21 1.03 -18.69
C ILE A 340 11.11 1.76 -19.45
N PHE A 341 11.49 2.85 -20.11
CA PHE A 341 10.62 3.55 -21.05
C PHE A 341 10.37 2.67 -22.30
N HIS A 342 9.10 2.38 -22.59
CA HIS A 342 8.67 1.68 -23.81
C HIS A 342 7.88 2.61 -24.71
N THR A 343 8.00 2.42 -26.01
CA THR A 343 7.09 2.99 -27.01
C THR A 343 6.05 1.94 -27.37
N ASP A 344 4.76 2.32 -27.44
CA ASP A 344 3.60 1.43 -27.69
C ASP A 344 3.67 0.56 -28.97
N GLU A 345 4.70 0.70 -29.79
CA GLU A 345 4.90 -0.07 -31.03
C GLU A 345 5.53 -1.46 -30.83
N GLU A 346 6.00 -1.82 -29.62
CA GLU A 346 6.74 -3.08 -29.38
C GLU A 346 6.14 -4.00 -28.28
N ALA A 347 4.88 -3.80 -27.87
CA ALA A 347 4.19 -4.63 -26.86
C ALA A 347 3.40 -5.82 -27.46
#